data_AF-A0A1M7H194-F1
#
_entry.id   AF-A0A1M7H194-F1
#
_cell.length_a   1.000
_cell.length_b   1.000
_cell.length_c   1.000
_cell.angle_alpha   90.00
_cell.angle_beta   90.00
_cell.angle_gamma   90.00
#
_symmetry.space_group_name_H-M   'P 1'
#
loop_
_entity.id
_entity.type
_entity.pdbx_description
1 polymer ?
#
loop_
_entity_poly.entity_id
_entity_poly.type
_entity_poly.pdbx_seq_one_letter_code
_entity_poly.pdbx_strand_id
1 'polypeptide(L)' 'MKLEPSRIADDPIKDLSPFQRKCYYAAVTVAFVSIFAWFVKILFL' A
#
# COMPACT_ATOMS: atom_id res chain seq x y z
N MET A 1 6.76 -0.43 36.53
CA MET A 1 5.99 0.21 35.43
C MET A 1 5.39 -0.90 34.58
N LYS A 2 4.05 -1.03 34.58
CA LYS A 2 3.36 -1.98 33.69
C LYS A 2 3.55 -1.45 32.26
N LEU A 3 4.32 -2.15 31.45
CA LEU A 3 4.32 -1.92 30.00
C LEU A 3 2.93 -2.33 29.51
N GLU A 4 2.09 -1.34 29.21
CA GLU A 4 0.86 -1.57 28.45
C GLU A 4 1.26 -2.29 27.16
N PRO A 5 0.58 -3.39 26.80
CA PRO A 5 0.91 -4.11 25.60
C PRO A 5 0.79 -3.13 24.44
N SER A 6 1.93 -2.94 23.77
CA SER A 6 2.08 -2.30 22.47
C SER A 6 0.74 -2.22 21.77
N ARG A 7 0.21 -1.00 21.59
CA ARG A 7 -0.90 -0.74 20.68
C ARG A 7 -0.58 -1.50 19.40
N ILE A 8 -1.26 -2.62 19.21
CA ILE A 8 -1.22 -3.39 17.98
C ILE A 8 -1.60 -2.35 16.95
N ALA A 9 -0.65 -1.97 16.09
CA ALA A 9 -0.84 -0.90 15.13
C ALA A 9 -2.17 -1.17 14.42
N ASP A 10 -3.19 -0.36 14.72
CA ASP A 10 -4.50 -0.53 14.12
C ASP A 10 -4.29 -0.57 12.62
N ASP A 11 -4.67 -1.67 11.99
CA ASP A 11 -4.50 -1.87 10.56
C ASP A 11 -5.13 -0.66 9.85
N PRO A 12 -4.34 0.22 9.20
CA PRO A 12 -4.86 1.48 8.66
C PRO A 12 -5.83 1.29 7.50
N ILE A 13 -6.07 0.03 7.12
CA ILE A 13 -6.93 -0.44 6.04
C ILE A 13 -8.24 -1.05 6.60
N LYS A 14 -8.33 -1.29 7.90
CA LYS A 14 -9.46 -1.99 8.55
C LYS A 14 -10.69 -1.10 8.70
N ASP A 15 -10.51 0.20 8.88
CA ASP A 15 -11.59 1.19 8.96
C ASP A 15 -12.03 1.73 7.59
N LEU A 16 -11.40 1.29 6.49
CA LEU A 16 -11.78 1.74 5.15
C LEU A 16 -13.05 1.03 4.67
N SER A 17 -13.95 1.80 4.07
CA SER A 17 -15.08 1.24 3.30
C SER A 17 -14.57 0.23 2.26
N PRO A 18 -15.31 -0.85 1.96
CA PRO A 18 -14.89 -1.87 1.00
C PRO A 18 -14.51 -1.29 -0.38
N PHE A 19 -15.09 -0.15 -0.74
CA PHE A 19 -14.72 0.59 -1.95
C PHE A 19 -13.34 1.25 -1.83
N GLN A 20 -13.08 1.96 -0.73
CA GLN A 20 -11.79 2.62 -0.47
C GLN A 20 -10.65 1.60 -0.38
N ARG A 21 -10.90 0.44 0.24
CA ARG A 21 -9.92 -0.64 0.32
C ARG A 21 -9.50 -1.14 -1.06
N LYS A 22 -10.47 -1.37 -1.96
CA LYS A 22 -10.20 -1.78 -3.35
C LYS A 22 -9.43 -0.70 -4.11
N CYS A 23 -9.83 0.58 -3.97
CA CYS A 23 -9.11 1.69 -4.59
C CYS A 23 -7.68 1.81 -4.09
N TYR A 24 -7.43 1.62 -2.80
CA TYR A 24 -6.08 1.63 -2.23
C TYR A 24 -5.20 0.54 -2.84
N TYR A 25 -5.66 -0.71 -2.85
CA TYR A 25 -4.91 -1.81 -3.46
C TYR A 25 -4.69 -1.60 -4.97
N ALA A 26 -5.69 -1.09 -5.68
CA ALA A 26 -5.56 -0.75 -7.10
C ALA A 26 -4.52 0.35 -7.32
N ALA A 27 -4.54 1.42 -6.52
CA ALA A 27 -3.59 2.51 -6.61
C ALA A 27 -2.15 2.05 -6.35
N VAL A 28 -1.94 1.25 -5.31
CA VAL A 28 -0.61 0.68 -5.00
C VAL A 28 -0.11 -0.19 -6.15
N THR A 29 -0.98 -1.03 -6.71
CA THR A 29 -0.63 -1.91 -7.84
C THR A 29 -0.27 -1.10 -9.08
N VAL A 30 -1.07 -0.10 -9.44
CA VAL A 30 -0.83 0.76 -10.61
C VAL A 30 0.47 1.55 -10.45
N ALA A 31 0.75 2.08 -9.25
CA ALA A 31 2.00 2.77 -8.96
C ALA A 31 3.21 1.86 -9.19
N PHE A 32 3.16 0.62 -8.67
CA PHE A 32 4.22 -0.36 -8.87
C PHE A 32 4.44 -0.72 -10.34
N VAL A 33 3.36 -1.01 -11.08
CA VAL A 33 3.43 -1.35 -12.50
C VAL A 33 3.99 -0.17 -13.31
N SER A 34 3.61 1.06 -12.96
CA SER A 34 4.09 2.26 -13.65
C SER A 34 5.58 2.48 -13.46
N ILE A 35 6.08 2.32 -12.23
CA ILE A 35 7.52 2.41 -11.92
C ILE A 35 8.29 1.30 -12.65
N PHE A 36 7.77 0.07 -12.63
CA PHE A 36 8.39 -1.05 -13.31
C PHE A 36 8.47 -0.83 -14.83
N ALA A 37 7.37 -0.40 -15.45
CA ALA A 37 7.35 -0.09 -16.87
C ALA A 37 8.32 1.05 -17.22
N TRP A 38 8.45 2.06 -16.35
CA TRP A 38 9.41 3.14 -16.54
C TRP A 38 10.87 2.67 -16.42
N PHE A 39 11.15 1.80 -15.45
CA PHE A 39 12.47 1.19 -15.27
C PHE A 39 12.88 0.34 -16.47
N VAL A 40 11.98 -0.51 -16.97
CA VAL A 40 12.19 -1.28 -18.21
C VAL A 40 12.42 -0.34 -19.38
N LYS A 41 11.63 0.75 -19.49
CA LYS A 41 11.84 1.75 -20.53
C LYS A 41 13.23 2.37 -20.48
N ILE A 42 13.81 2.65 -19.31
CA ILE A 42 15.17 3.19 -19.18
C ILE A 42 16.24 2.15 -19.52
N LEU A 43 16.01 0.88 -19.20
CA LEU A 43 17.01 -0.17 -19.45
C LEU A 43 17.12 -0.58 -20.93
N PHE A 44 16.02 -0.45 -21.68
CA PHE A 44 15.93 -0.93 -23.07
C PHE A 44 15.87 0.20 -24.11
N LEU A 45 16.04 1.47 -23.69
CA LEU A 45 15.96 2.67 -24.54
C LEU A 45 17.15 3.59 -24.25
#